data_AF-A0A0A8JDP8-F1
#
_entry.id   AF-A0A0A8JDP8-F1
#
_cell.length_a   1.000
_cell.length_b   1.000
_cell.length_c   1.000
_cell.angle_alpha   90.00
_cell.angle_beta   90.00
_cell.angle_gamma   90.00
#
_symmetry.space_group_name_H-M   'P 1'
#
loop_
_entity.id
_entity.type
_entity.pdbx_description
1 polymer ?
#
loop_
_entity_poly.entity_id
_entity_poly.type
_entity_poly.pdbx_seq_one_letter_code
_entity_poly.pdbx_strand_id
1 'polypeptide(L)'
;MTNQKLLSALCYFSIFFSPLLFPLIVYFISEDWDVKQHAKRSLVSHLVPTVLLVAGFVLFSFSMFSFYEPMNGSMGSFGFWQITPFLFVAVYGILFLVIVIWNIIQGVKVLK
;
A
#
# COMPACT_ATOMS: atom_id res chain seq x y z
N MET A 1 -21.58 -4.47 20.05
CA MET A 1 -20.18 -4.60 20.50
C MET A 1 -19.38 -5.65 19.71
N THR A 2 -19.71 -6.94 19.71
CA THR A 2 -18.93 -7.97 18.96
C THR A 2 -18.90 -7.73 17.46
N ASN A 3 -20.03 -7.39 16.84
CA ASN A 3 -20.08 -7.10 15.40
C ASN A 3 -19.27 -5.84 15.02
N GLN A 4 -19.22 -4.85 15.91
CA GLN A 4 -18.45 -3.61 15.70
C GLN A 4 -16.94 -3.86 15.80
N LYS A 5 -16.51 -4.68 16.76
CA LYS A 5 -15.11 -5.13 16.88
C LYS A 5 -14.68 -5.92 15.65
N LEU A 6 -15.51 -6.85 15.19
CA LEU A 6 -15.24 -7.64 13.99
C LEU A 6 -15.13 -6.74 12.76
N LEU A 7 -16.08 -5.83 12.56
CA LEU A 7 -16.09 -4.91 11.42
C LEU A 7 -14.88 -3.97 11.42
N SER A 8 -14.50 -3.47 12.59
CA SER A 8 -13.32 -2.62 12.78
C SER A 8 -12.02 -3.37 12.51
N ALA A 9 -11.92 -4.63 12.94
CA ALA A 9 -10.76 -5.47 12.66
C ALA A 9 -10.64 -5.84 11.18
N LEU A 10 -11.78 -6.12 10.52
CA LEU A 10 -11.85 -6.35 9.08
C LEU A 10 -11.38 -5.13 8.27
N CYS A 11 -11.56 -3.91 8.78
CA CYS A 11 -10.98 -2.72 8.14
C CYS A 11 -9.45 -2.88 8.08
N TYR A 12 -8.78 -3.15 9.19
CA TYR A 12 -7.33 -3.35 9.20
C TYR A 12 -6.87 -4.55 8.34
N PHE A 13 -7.62 -5.65 8.35
CA PHE A 13 -7.29 -6.81 7.50
C PHE A 13 -7.60 -6.59 6.01
N SER A 14 -8.27 -5.51 5.65
CA SER A 14 -8.60 -5.24 4.26
C SER A 14 -7.36 -4.98 3.40
N ILE A 15 -6.19 -4.75 4.00
CA ILE A 15 -4.92 -4.66 3.28
C ILE A 15 -4.64 -5.87 2.37
N PHE A 16 -5.21 -7.05 2.67
CA PHE A 16 -5.00 -8.27 1.90
C PHE A 16 -5.92 -8.45 0.71
N PHE A 17 -7.09 -7.79 0.68
CA PHE A 17 -8.11 -8.04 -0.35
C PHE A 17 -8.70 -6.78 -0.97
N SER A 18 -8.89 -5.72 -0.18
CA SER A 18 -9.50 -4.47 -0.62
C SER A 18 -9.04 -3.31 0.27
N PRO A 19 -7.77 -2.86 0.13
CA PRO A 19 -7.16 -1.88 1.02
C PRO A 19 -7.94 -0.56 1.09
N LEU A 20 -8.48 -0.08 -0.04
CA LEU A 20 -9.18 1.20 -0.08
C LEU A 20 -10.69 1.06 -0.03
N LEU A 21 -11.30 0.22 -0.87
CA LEU A 21 -12.76 0.20 -1.01
C LEU A 21 -13.45 -0.28 0.27
N PHE A 22 -12.96 -1.35 0.90
CA PHE A 22 -13.64 -1.90 2.07
C PHE A 22 -13.69 -0.92 3.26
N PRO A 23 -12.57 -0.33 3.74
CA PRO A 23 -12.62 0.60 4.85
C PRO A 23 -13.36 1.91 4.47
N LEU A 24 -13.36 2.29 3.19
CA LEU A 24 -14.12 3.44 2.69
C LEU A 24 -15.63 3.19 2.81
N ILE A 25 -16.09 2.03 2.35
CA ILE A 25 -17.49 1.62 2.46
C ILE A 25 -17.90 1.58 3.94
N VAL A 26 -17.11 0.95 4.80
CA VAL A 26 -17.39 0.86 6.25
C VAL A 26 -17.44 2.26 6.89
N TYR A 27 -16.55 3.17 6.50
CA TYR A 27 -16.55 4.54 7.02
C TYR A 27 -17.85 5.30 6.70
N PHE A 28 -18.44 5.10 5.52
CA PHE A 28 -19.69 5.78 5.16
C PHE A 28 -20.94 5.10 5.71
N ILE A 29 -20.97 3.76 5.74
CA ILE A 29 -22.16 3.00 6.14
C ILE A 29 -22.28 2.88 7.66
N SER A 30 -21.17 2.86 8.41
CA SER A 30 -21.23 2.68 9.85
C SER A 30 -21.76 3.94 10.57
N GLU A 31 -22.76 3.77 11.42
CA GLU A 31 -23.27 4.84 12.29
C GLU A 31 -22.44 4.96 13.58
N ASP A 32 -21.66 3.93 13.91
CA ASP A 32 -20.85 3.88 15.13
C ASP A 32 -19.55 4.68 14.97
N TRP A 33 -19.28 5.56 15.94
CA TRP A 33 -18.13 6.45 15.90
C TRP A 33 -16.80 5.72 16.05
N ASP A 34 -16.74 4.67 16.88
CA ASP A 34 -15.51 3.88 17.10
C ASP A 34 -15.15 3.09 15.82
N VAL A 35 -16.14 2.49 15.18
CA VAL A 35 -15.95 1.79 13.89
C VAL A 35 -15.45 2.75 12.81
N LYS A 36 -16.03 3.96 12.74
CA LYS A 36 -15.59 5.01 11.81
C LYS A 36 -14.15 5.45 12.04
N GLN A 37 -13.72 5.56 13.30
CA GLN A 37 -12.33 5.89 13.65
C GLN A 37 -11.37 4.81 13.15
N HIS A 38 -11.69 3.53 13.37
CA HIS A 38 -10.87 2.41 12.89
C HIS A 38 -10.84 2.31 11.37
N ALA A 39 -11.98 2.48 10.71
CA ALA A 39 -12.10 2.50 9.26
C ALA A 39 -11.23 3.61 8.65
N LYS A 40 -11.31 4.85 9.18
CA LYS A 40 -10.47 5.98 8.73
C LYS A 40 -8.99 5.71 8.95
N ARG A 41 -8.61 5.17 10.12
CA ARG A 41 -7.21 4.90 10.45
C ARG A 41 -6.62 3.79 9.56
N SER A 42 -7.41 2.78 9.24
CA SER A 42 -7.05 1.74 8.27
C SER A 42 -6.96 2.30 6.83
N LEU A 43 -7.86 3.19 6.41
CA LEU A 43 -7.73 3.87 5.11
C LEU A 43 -6.40 4.59 4.97
N VAL A 44 -6.00 5.36 5.99
CA VAL A 44 -4.75 6.12 5.96
C VAL A 44 -3.54 5.20 5.88
N SER A 45 -3.52 4.11 6.65
CA SER A 45 -2.39 3.15 6.60
C SER A 45 -2.32 2.45 5.24
N HIS A 46 -3.46 2.19 4.60
CA HIS A 46 -3.53 1.56 3.28
C HIS A 46 -3.25 2.53 2.12
N LEU A 47 -3.46 3.83 2.34
CA LEU A 47 -3.20 4.86 1.34
C LEU A 47 -1.69 4.99 1.05
N VAL A 48 -0.85 4.87 2.07
CA VAL A 48 0.62 4.93 1.93
C VAL A 48 1.16 3.92 0.92
N PRO A 49 0.94 2.59 1.08
CA PRO A 49 1.42 1.62 0.11
C PRO A 49 0.74 1.79 -1.25
N THR A 50 -0.53 2.21 -1.29
CA THR A 50 -1.22 2.42 -2.57
C THR A 50 -0.62 3.58 -3.38
N VAL A 51 -0.33 4.71 -2.75
CA VAL A 51 0.31 5.87 -3.40
C VAL A 51 1.73 5.52 -3.84
N LEU A 52 2.48 4.81 -2.99
CA LEU A 52 3.83 4.36 -3.36
C LEU A 52 3.80 3.39 -4.55
N LEU A 53 2.81 2.49 -4.61
CA LEU A 53 2.66 1.58 -5.74
C LEU A 53 2.41 2.37 -7.04
N VAL A 54 1.51 3.36 -7.03
CA VAL A 54 1.25 4.23 -8.18
C VAL A 54 2.53 5.00 -8.58
N ALA A 55 3.25 5.57 -7.62
CA ALA A 55 4.50 6.26 -7.88
C ALA A 55 5.56 5.32 -8.50
N GLY A 56 5.68 4.11 -7.97
CA GLY A 56 6.57 3.06 -8.50
C GLY A 56 6.21 2.67 -9.93
N PHE A 57 4.92 2.54 -10.23
CA PHE A 57 4.44 2.24 -11.58
C PHE A 57 4.80 3.35 -12.58
N VAL A 58 4.64 4.62 -12.18
CA VAL A 58 5.04 5.78 -13.01
C VAL A 58 6.55 5.77 -13.26
N LEU A 59 7.37 5.61 -12.20
CA LEU A 59 8.83 5.51 -12.32
C LEU A 59 9.27 4.36 -13.23
N PHE A 60 8.64 3.19 -13.10
CA PHE A 60 8.91 2.03 -13.94
C PHE A 60 8.54 2.27 -15.40
N SER A 61 7.40 2.94 -15.64
CA SER A 61 6.98 3.31 -17.01
C SER A 61 8.00 4.24 -17.67
N PHE A 62 8.47 5.28 -16.97
CA PHE A 62 9.52 6.18 -17.47
C PHE A 62 10.85 5.48 -17.71
N SER A 63 11.23 4.56 -16.81
CA SER A 63 12.41 3.72 -16.99
C SER A 63 12.29 2.93 -18.29
N MET A 64 11.17 2.23 -18.53
CA MET A 64 10.89 1.47 -19.75
C MET A 64 10.98 2.29 -21.04
N PHE A 65 10.43 3.50 -21.07
CA PHE A 65 10.52 4.38 -22.25
C PHE A 65 11.96 4.85 -22.53
N SER A 66 12.79 5.02 -21.49
CA SER A 66 14.18 5.45 -21.62
C SER A 66 15.10 4.39 -22.24
N PHE A 67 14.65 3.12 -22.33
CA PHE A 67 15.40 2.06 -23.02
C PHE A 67 15.25 2.08 -24.55
N TYR A 68 14.39 2.94 -25.12
CA TYR A 68 14.18 3.02 -26.57
C TYR A 68 15.20 3.92 -27.31
N GLU A 69 16.29 4.32 -26.67
CA GLU A 69 17.44 4.88 -27.39
C GLU A 69 18.15 3.76 -28.17
N PRO A 70 18.42 3.94 -29.47
CA PRO A 70 19.01 2.89 -30.30
C PRO A 70 20.38 2.48 -29.74
N MET A 71 20.60 1.16 -29.64
CA MET A 71 21.82 0.49 -29.21
C MET A 71 23.06 0.93 -30.01
N ASN A 72 23.58 2.14 -29.79
CA ASN A 72 24.90 2.55 -30.25
C ASN A 72 25.94 2.06 -29.22
N GLY A 73 26.18 0.75 -29.24
CA GLY A 73 27.50 0.15 -29.11
C GLY A 73 28.30 0.22 -27.80
N SER A 74 27.86 0.91 -26.74
CA SER A 74 28.62 0.89 -25.47
C SER A 74 27.97 0.02 -24.40
N MET A 75 28.35 -1.26 -24.34
CA MET A 75 28.22 -2.09 -23.14
C MET A 75 29.12 -1.50 -22.05
N GLY A 76 28.62 -0.63 -21.16
CA GLY A 76 29.53 -0.01 -20.19
C GLY A 76 28.99 0.75 -18.98
N SER A 77 27.71 1.06 -18.87
CA SER A 77 27.22 1.69 -17.63
C SER A 77 25.77 1.33 -17.35
N PHE A 78 25.51 0.76 -16.17
CA PHE A 78 24.17 0.75 -15.61
C PHE A 78 23.79 2.19 -15.34
N GLY A 79 23.01 2.80 -16.23
CA GLY A 79 22.50 4.14 -16.02
C GLY A 79 21.59 4.20 -14.80
N PHE A 80 21.43 5.41 -14.27
CA PHE A 80 20.57 5.69 -13.11
C PHE A 80 19.15 5.10 -13.30
N TRP A 81 18.58 5.22 -14.51
CA TRP A 81 17.25 4.73 -14.84
C TRP A 81 17.10 3.20 -14.82
N GLN A 82 18.18 2.44 -14.93
CA GLN A 82 18.16 0.98 -14.83
C GLN A 82 18.12 0.49 -13.37
N ILE A 83 18.82 1.16 -12.45
CA ILE A 83 18.96 0.71 -11.05
C ILE A 83 17.79 1.20 -10.19
N THR A 84 17.26 2.39 -10.47
CA THR A 84 16.20 3.04 -9.67
C THR A 84 14.97 2.16 -9.41
N PRO A 85 14.41 1.41 -10.38
CA PRO A 85 13.25 0.56 -10.12
C PRO A 85 13.52 -0.57 -9.12
N PHE A 86 14.70 -1.20 -9.17
CA PHE A 86 15.07 -2.29 -8.25
C PHE A 86 15.21 -1.79 -6.82
N LEU A 87 15.87 -0.64 -6.64
CA LEU A 87 16.02 0.00 -5.34
C LEU A 87 14.65 0.41 -4.78
N PHE A 88 13.79 0.99 -5.63
CA PHE A 88 12.42 1.35 -5.25
C PHE A 88 11.62 0.13 -4.77
N VAL A 89 11.66 -0.98 -5.51
CA VAL A 89 10.96 -2.23 -5.12
C VAL A 89 11.48 -2.77 -3.79
N ALA A 90 12.79 -2.75 -3.56
CA ALA A 90 13.36 -3.20 -2.29
C ALA A 90 12.87 -2.36 -1.10
N VAL A 91 12.91 -1.03 -1.23
CA VAL A 91 12.44 -0.10 -0.18
C VAL A 91 10.92 -0.23 0.02
N TYR A 92 10.17 -0.30 -1.08
CA TYR A 92 8.72 -0.49 -1.05
C TYR A 92 8.34 -1.80 -0.35
N GLY A 93 9.03 -2.90 -0.63
CA GLY A 93 8.77 -4.20 -0.01
C GLY A 93 8.91 -4.15 1.52
N ILE A 94 9.96 -3.50 2.02
CA ILE A 94 10.19 -3.34 3.47
C ILE A 94 9.08 -2.47 4.08
N LEU A 95 8.76 -1.33 3.47
CA LEU A 95 7.69 -0.45 3.97
C LEU A 95 6.33 -1.14 3.96
N PHE A 96 6.02 -1.88 2.89
CA PHE A 96 4.79 -2.64 2.78
C PHE A 96 4.68 -3.70 3.89
N LEU A 97 5.75 -4.44 4.17
CA LEU A 97 5.78 -5.40 5.28
C LEU A 97 5.53 -4.75 6.64
N VAL A 98 6.17 -3.61 6.92
CA VAL A 98 5.95 -2.87 8.18
C VAL A 98 4.49 -2.46 8.32
N ILE A 99 3.88 -1.96 7.25
CA ILE A 99 2.48 -1.51 7.24
C ILE A 99 1.52 -2.70 7.38
N VAL A 100 1.80 -3.82 6.71
CA VAL A 100 1.02 -5.06 6.86
C VAL A 100 1.06 -5.55 8.30
N ILE A 101 2.25 -5.66 8.91
CA ILE A 101 2.42 -6.07 10.31
C ILE A 101 1.66 -5.12 11.24
N TRP A 102 1.77 -3.81 11.03
CA TRP A 102 1.06 -2.83 11.84
C TRP A 102 -0.46 -3.00 11.75
N ASN A 103 -1.01 -3.17 10.54
CA ASN A 103 -2.43 -3.39 10.35
C ASN A 103 -2.89 -4.71 11.00
N ILE A 104 -2.12 -5.80 10.86
CA ILE A 104 -2.43 -7.07 11.56
C ILE A 104 -2.51 -6.84 13.08
N ILE A 105 -1.50 -6.17 13.66
CA ILE A 105 -1.45 -5.90 15.10
C ILE A 105 -2.67 -5.07 15.53
N GLN A 106 -3.04 -4.03 14.79
CA GLN A 106 -4.23 -3.23 15.12
C GLN A 106 -5.52 -4.06 14.99
N GLY A 107 -5.67 -4.87 13.93
CA GLY A 107 -6.82 -5.74 13.74
C GLY A 107 -7.00 -6.71 14.90
N VAL A 108 -5.93 -7.39 15.32
CA VAL A 108 -5.96 -8.31 16.48
C VAL A 108 -6.25 -7.58 17.78
N LYS A 109 -5.67 -6.39 17.99
CA LYS A 109 -5.92 -5.57 19.20
C LYS A 109 -7.39 -5.14 19.32
N VAL A 110 -8.05 -4.87 18.21
CA VAL A 110 -9.46 -4.45 18.18
C VAL A 110 -10.42 -5.63 18.41
N LEU A 111 -10.02 -6.85 18.03
CA LEU A 111 -10.80 -8.07 18.31
C LEU A 111 -10.75 -8.48 19.78
N LYS A 112 -9.63 -8.22 20.46
CA LYS A 112 -9.46 -8.47 21.89
C LYS A 112 -10.38 -7.58 22.71
#